data_AF-A0A4D4LPJ4-F1
#
_entry.id   AF-A0A4D4LPJ4-F1
#
_cell.length_a   1.000
_cell.length_b   1.000
_cell.length_c   1.000
_cell.angle_alpha   90.00
_cell.angle_beta   90.00
_cell.angle_gamma   90.00
#
_symmetry.space_group_name_H-M   'P 1'
#
loop_
_entity.id
_entity.type
_entity.pdbx_description
1 polymer ?
#
loop_
_entity_poly.entity_id
_entity_poly.type
_entity_poly.pdbx_seq_one_letter_code
_entity_poly.pdbx_strand_id
1 'polypeptide(L)'
;MDSRLSKACINLRAVPTDLLDALCSLSGRPPPPSGPHLVRRVHGQVLYAVASLPPGALQPGDVNAATEVRAGLLNADVPPAADAAARCIQHTVDDLGPADLWTLARDTAMTRDDLAWGAAATLARERLAQPDSLDELAAQAIVDELAERTPCRWGRHHTDAVRAALYRTLADLADVLLEVSESTPTPLDWTADDDGWRASAVISGVVHGVVVQQAENAPSAAQPAWHHPSPRAARTAWQWRITNGPTGRASHGCGPIPSALAARHAAECAITALAAGRCSL
;
A
#
# COMPACT_ATOMS: atom_id res chain seq x y z
N MET A 1 11.15 10.89 -17.72
CA MET A 1 10.31 10.28 -16.66
C MET A 1 9.38 11.34 -16.15
N ASP A 2 8.15 10.97 -15.81
CA ASP A 2 7.21 11.87 -15.15
C ASP A 2 7.83 12.48 -13.88
N SER A 3 7.57 13.77 -13.63
CA SER A 3 8.08 14.52 -12.48
C SER A 3 7.81 13.82 -11.15
N ARG A 4 6.63 13.18 -10.99
CA ARG A 4 6.27 12.45 -9.77
C ARG A 4 7.08 11.17 -9.59
N LEU A 5 7.25 10.38 -10.65
CA LEU A 5 8.06 9.15 -10.62
C LEU A 5 9.53 9.46 -10.32
N SER A 6 10.06 10.52 -10.94
CA SER A 6 11.43 10.98 -10.67
C SER A 6 11.59 11.44 -9.22
N LYS A 7 10.63 12.21 -8.68
CA LYS A 7 10.68 12.66 -7.28
C LYS A 7 10.55 11.51 -6.30
N ALA A 8 9.69 10.54 -6.58
CA ALA A 8 9.58 9.33 -5.76
C ALA A 8 10.89 8.51 -5.74
N CYS A 9 11.57 8.36 -6.88
CA CYS A 9 12.89 7.72 -6.92
C CYS A 9 13.91 8.43 -6.03
N ILE A 10 13.93 9.77 -6.07
CA ILE A 10 14.82 10.59 -5.23
C ILE A 10 14.50 10.38 -3.75
N ASN A 11 13.22 10.49 -3.36
CA ASN A 11 12.78 10.40 -1.98
C ASN A 11 12.95 9.00 -1.36
N LEU A 12 12.82 7.94 -2.17
CA LEU A 12 13.07 6.55 -1.74
C LEU A 12 14.52 6.12 -1.88
N ARG A 13 15.34 6.93 -2.56
CA ARG A 13 16.72 6.57 -2.96
C ARG A 13 16.77 5.24 -3.70
N ALA A 14 15.80 5.03 -4.59
CA ALA A 14 15.69 3.84 -5.42
C ALA A 14 15.95 4.21 -6.89
N VAL A 15 16.51 3.26 -7.65
CA VAL A 15 16.62 3.42 -9.10
C VAL A 15 15.25 3.21 -9.76
N PRO A 16 14.97 3.81 -10.93
CA PRO A 16 13.65 3.72 -11.56
C PRO A 16 13.12 2.31 -11.80
N THR A 17 14.00 1.34 -12.03
CA THR A 17 13.63 -0.08 -12.24
C THR A 17 13.04 -0.73 -11.00
N ASP A 18 13.41 -0.22 -9.83
CA ASP A 18 13.08 -0.80 -8.51
C ASP A 18 11.99 0.02 -7.81
N LEU A 19 11.57 1.14 -8.41
CA LEU A 19 10.55 2.03 -7.85
C LEU A 19 9.25 1.26 -7.56
N LEU A 20 8.81 0.41 -8.49
CA LEU A 20 7.58 -0.36 -8.29
C LEU A 20 7.68 -1.30 -7.09
N ASP A 21 8.81 -2.00 -6.96
CA ASP A 21 9.04 -2.93 -5.84
C ASP A 21 9.07 -2.19 -4.51
N ALA A 22 9.66 -0.98 -4.49
CA ALA A 22 9.68 -0.11 -3.33
C ALA A 22 8.28 0.41 -2.95
N LEU A 23 7.47 0.84 -3.92
CA LEU A 23 6.08 1.28 -3.71
C LEU A 23 5.17 0.13 -3.26
N CYS A 24 5.32 -1.07 -3.85
CA CYS A 24 4.62 -2.27 -3.39
C CYS A 24 5.00 -2.60 -1.94
N SER A 25 6.30 -2.55 -1.62
CA SER A 25 6.75 -2.78 -0.25
C SER A 25 6.16 -1.76 0.73
N LEU A 26 6.08 -0.48 0.36
CA LEU A 26 5.48 0.58 1.18
C LEU A 26 3.97 0.40 1.38
N SER A 27 3.26 -0.06 0.35
CA SER A 27 1.83 -0.42 0.45
C SER A 27 1.57 -1.76 1.16
N GLY A 28 2.61 -2.43 1.69
CA GLY A 28 2.46 -3.71 2.37
C GLY A 28 2.17 -4.89 1.44
N ARG A 29 2.38 -4.71 0.13
CA ARG A 29 2.16 -5.71 -0.90
C ARG A 29 3.49 -6.35 -1.32
N PRO A 30 3.48 -7.63 -1.74
CA PRO A 30 4.67 -8.25 -2.31
C PRO A 30 5.09 -7.52 -3.60
N PRO A 31 6.38 -7.47 -3.91
CA PRO A 31 6.83 -6.97 -5.21
C PRO A 31 6.31 -7.90 -6.32
N PRO A 32 5.93 -7.34 -7.48
CA PRO A 32 5.46 -8.14 -8.60
C PRO A 32 6.60 -9.01 -9.18
N PRO A 33 6.28 -10.14 -9.82
CA PRO A 33 7.30 -10.96 -10.48
C PRO A 33 8.12 -10.18 -11.51
N SER A 34 9.42 -10.51 -11.59
CA SER A 34 10.35 -9.93 -12.57
C SER A 34 9.99 -10.28 -14.02
N GLY A 35 10.35 -9.37 -14.94
CA GLY A 35 10.09 -9.56 -16.38
C GLY A 35 8.70 -9.10 -16.83
N PRO A 36 8.28 -9.48 -18.05
CA PRO A 36 6.97 -9.11 -18.60
C PRO A 36 5.85 -9.90 -17.90
N HIS A 37 5.42 -9.41 -16.72
CA HIS A 37 4.37 -9.99 -15.90
C HIS A 37 3.11 -9.12 -15.90
N LEU A 38 1.92 -9.74 -15.87
CA LEU A 38 0.63 -9.04 -15.87
C LEU A 38 0.53 -7.99 -14.75
N VAL A 39 0.87 -8.38 -13.52
CA VAL A 39 0.83 -7.50 -12.34
C VAL A 39 1.71 -6.26 -12.55
N ARG A 40 2.94 -6.47 -13.05
CA ARG A 40 3.90 -5.38 -13.30
C ARG A 40 3.37 -4.42 -14.37
N ARG A 41 2.72 -4.94 -15.42
CA ARG A 41 2.06 -4.14 -16.45
C ARG A 41 0.92 -3.30 -15.88
N VAL A 42 0.01 -3.92 -15.13
CA VAL A 42 -1.16 -3.25 -14.54
C VAL A 42 -0.73 -2.18 -13.53
N HIS A 43 0.17 -2.51 -12.60
CA HIS A 43 0.70 -1.52 -11.65
C HIS A 43 1.41 -0.37 -12.38
N GLY A 44 2.23 -0.68 -13.39
CA GLY A 44 2.92 0.33 -14.18
C GLY A 44 1.97 1.29 -14.91
N GLN A 45 0.88 0.76 -15.49
CA GLN A 45 -0.16 1.57 -16.15
C GLN A 45 -0.83 2.54 -15.17
N VAL A 46 -1.25 2.05 -14.00
CA VAL A 46 -1.89 2.88 -12.96
C VAL A 46 -0.92 3.96 -12.47
N LEU A 47 0.32 3.58 -12.13
CA LEU A 47 1.32 4.53 -11.65
C LEU A 47 1.63 5.60 -12.70
N TYR A 48 1.73 5.23 -13.98
CA TYR A 48 1.98 6.19 -15.06
C TYR A 48 0.79 7.15 -15.24
N ALA A 49 -0.44 6.65 -15.19
CA ALA A 49 -1.65 7.47 -15.30
C ALA A 49 -1.72 8.50 -14.17
N VAL A 50 -1.50 8.07 -12.92
CA VAL A 50 -1.53 8.95 -11.74
C VAL A 50 -0.36 9.94 -11.76
N ALA A 51 0.83 9.49 -12.17
CA ALA A 51 1.99 10.36 -12.30
C ALA A 51 1.75 11.50 -13.31
N SER A 52 1.05 11.22 -14.41
CA SER A 52 0.79 12.17 -15.49
C SER A 52 -0.15 13.32 -15.12
N LEU A 53 -0.79 13.25 -13.96
CA LEU A 53 -1.64 14.32 -13.46
C LEU A 53 -0.80 15.49 -12.91
N PRO A 54 -1.28 16.74 -13.06
CA PRO A 54 -0.55 17.90 -12.57
C PRO A 54 -0.16 17.80 -11.09
N PRO A 55 1.01 18.32 -10.68
CA PRO A 55 1.35 18.47 -9.27
C PRO A 55 0.26 19.24 -8.51
N GLY A 56 -0.12 18.76 -7.33
CA GLY A 56 -1.21 19.34 -6.52
C GLY A 56 -2.63 19.04 -6.99
N ALA A 57 -2.82 18.31 -8.10
CA ALA A 57 -4.16 17.88 -8.54
C ALA A 57 -4.75 16.74 -7.69
N LEU A 58 -3.89 16.00 -7.01
CA LEU A 58 -4.24 14.93 -6.08
C LEU A 58 -3.44 15.11 -4.79
N GLN A 59 -4.04 14.73 -3.68
CA GLN A 59 -3.41 14.53 -2.38
C GLN A 59 -3.34 13.02 -2.06
N PRO A 60 -2.40 12.59 -1.20
CA PRO A 60 -2.37 11.22 -0.73
C PRO A 60 -3.70 10.84 -0.06
N GLY A 61 -4.31 9.75 -0.52
CA GLY A 61 -5.60 9.24 -0.04
C GLY A 61 -6.78 9.62 -0.93
N ASP A 62 -6.63 10.58 -1.84
CA ASP A 62 -7.70 11.00 -2.75
C ASP A 62 -8.14 9.87 -3.68
N VAL A 63 -7.21 9.05 -4.17
CA VAL A 63 -7.51 7.97 -5.12
C VAL A 63 -8.27 6.85 -4.43
N ASN A 64 -7.87 6.50 -3.20
CA ASN A 64 -8.60 5.52 -2.40
C ASN A 64 -9.99 6.03 -2.03
N ALA A 65 -10.12 7.26 -1.52
CA ALA A 65 -11.42 7.87 -1.21
C ALA A 65 -12.36 7.90 -2.42
N ALA A 66 -11.85 8.24 -3.61
CA ALA A 66 -12.61 8.19 -4.86
C ALA A 66 -13.11 6.77 -5.17
N THR A 67 -12.29 5.76 -4.91
CA THR A 67 -12.65 4.35 -5.09
C THR A 67 -13.75 3.92 -4.11
N GLU A 68 -13.68 4.36 -2.85
CA GLU A 68 -14.71 4.10 -1.84
C GLU A 68 -16.05 4.79 -2.17
N VAL A 69 -16.03 6.03 -2.65
CA VAL A 69 -17.25 6.74 -3.08
C VAL A 69 -17.90 6.03 -4.26
N ARG A 70 -17.11 5.63 -5.27
CA ARG A 70 -17.62 4.88 -6.43
C ARG A 70 -18.15 3.49 -6.05
N ALA A 71 -17.65 2.91 -4.96
CA ALA A 71 -18.16 1.68 -4.38
C ALA A 71 -19.44 1.87 -3.54
N GLY A 72 -19.86 3.11 -3.29
CA GLY A 72 -21.01 3.42 -2.43
C GLY A 72 -20.73 3.25 -0.94
N LEU A 73 -19.46 3.11 -0.54
CA LEU A 73 -19.04 2.92 0.85
C LEU A 73 -18.73 4.24 1.57
N LEU A 74 -18.46 5.29 0.80
CA LEU A 74 -18.28 6.65 1.30
C LEU A 74 -19.26 7.58 0.59
N ASN A 75 -19.88 8.49 1.34
CA ASN A 75 -20.72 9.54 0.79
C ASN A 75 -20.00 10.88 0.92
N ALA A 76 -19.14 11.17 -0.05
CA ALA A 76 -18.34 12.39 -0.10
C ALA A 76 -18.21 12.89 -1.55
N ASP A 77 -18.05 14.19 -1.71
CA ASP A 77 -17.71 14.78 -2.99
C ASP A 77 -16.26 14.46 -3.35
N VAL A 78 -16.04 13.95 -4.55
CA VAL A 78 -14.71 13.56 -5.03
C VAL A 78 -14.20 14.59 -6.04
N PRO A 79 -12.99 15.12 -5.90
CA PRO A 79 -12.38 15.99 -6.90
C PRO A 79 -12.34 15.33 -8.28
N PRO A 80 -12.54 16.08 -9.40
CA PRO A 80 -12.56 15.50 -10.74
C PRO A 80 -11.30 14.71 -11.11
N ALA A 81 -10.13 15.12 -10.63
CA ALA A 81 -8.87 14.41 -10.86
C ALA A 81 -8.83 13.05 -10.14
N ALA A 82 -9.35 12.98 -8.91
CA ALA A 82 -9.39 11.76 -8.11
C ALA A 82 -10.38 10.76 -8.72
N ASP A 83 -11.56 11.24 -9.16
CA ASP A 83 -12.53 10.41 -9.88
C ASP A 83 -11.98 9.93 -11.24
N ALA A 84 -11.21 10.74 -11.96
CA ALA A 84 -10.55 10.33 -13.19
C ALA A 84 -9.48 9.24 -12.94
N ALA A 85 -8.70 9.36 -11.87
CA ALA A 85 -7.72 8.35 -11.47
C ALA A 85 -8.41 7.02 -11.08
N ALA A 86 -9.47 7.08 -10.26
CA ALA A 86 -10.26 5.91 -9.90
C ALA A 86 -10.91 5.25 -11.13
N ARG A 87 -11.41 6.03 -12.10
CA ARG A 87 -11.89 5.51 -13.39
C ARG A 87 -10.80 4.83 -14.21
N CYS A 88 -9.59 5.37 -14.23
CA CYS A 88 -8.48 4.75 -14.93
C CYS A 88 -8.15 3.38 -14.33
N ILE A 89 -8.14 3.28 -13.00
CA ILE A 89 -7.96 2.00 -12.29
C ILE A 89 -9.07 1.01 -12.65
N GLN A 90 -10.33 1.45 -12.62
CA GLN A 90 -11.47 0.62 -12.99
C GLN A 90 -11.35 0.07 -14.41
N HIS A 91 -11.14 0.93 -15.42
CA HIS A 91 -10.97 0.47 -16.80
C HIS A 91 -9.81 -0.53 -16.95
N THR A 92 -8.68 -0.28 -16.27
CA THR A 92 -7.51 -1.17 -16.33
C THR A 92 -7.82 -2.60 -15.85
N VAL A 93 -8.75 -2.73 -14.90
CA VAL A 93 -9.11 -4.01 -14.27
C VAL A 93 -10.39 -4.61 -14.87
N ASP A 94 -11.35 -3.79 -15.31
CA ASP A 94 -12.60 -4.24 -15.96
C ASP A 94 -12.34 -4.98 -17.27
N ASP A 95 -11.29 -4.60 -18.01
CA ASP A 95 -10.87 -5.25 -19.25
C ASP A 95 -10.24 -6.64 -19.03
N LEU A 96 -10.00 -7.05 -17.78
CA LEU A 96 -9.37 -8.33 -17.45
C LEU A 96 -10.39 -9.48 -17.42
N GLY A 97 -10.02 -10.59 -18.07
CA GLY A 97 -10.77 -11.85 -17.97
C GLY A 97 -10.59 -12.53 -16.60
N PRO A 98 -11.44 -13.52 -16.25
CA PRO A 98 -11.37 -14.19 -14.94
C PRO A 98 -10.00 -14.80 -14.59
N ALA A 99 -9.27 -15.32 -15.57
CA ALA A 99 -7.93 -15.89 -15.36
C ALA A 99 -6.88 -14.81 -15.02
N ASP A 100 -6.99 -13.64 -15.64
CA ASP A 100 -6.11 -12.50 -15.39
C ASP A 100 -6.42 -11.85 -14.04
N LEU A 101 -7.71 -11.71 -13.70
CA LEU A 101 -8.15 -11.27 -12.38
C LEU A 101 -7.65 -12.19 -11.27
N TRP A 102 -7.74 -13.51 -11.47
CA TRP A 102 -7.19 -14.48 -10.55
C TRP A 102 -5.68 -14.31 -10.36
N THR A 103 -4.94 -14.19 -11.46
CA THR A 103 -3.48 -14.03 -11.43
C THR A 103 -3.11 -12.76 -10.68
N LEU A 104 -3.78 -11.64 -10.98
CA LEU A 104 -3.55 -10.35 -10.33
C LEU A 104 -3.90 -10.40 -8.84
N ALA A 105 -5.04 -10.95 -8.45
CA ALA A 105 -5.47 -11.04 -7.05
C ALA A 105 -4.56 -11.98 -6.24
N ARG A 106 -4.13 -13.09 -6.82
CA ARG A 106 -3.20 -14.02 -6.18
C ARG A 106 -1.84 -13.35 -5.98
N ASP A 107 -1.27 -12.75 -7.02
CA ASP A 107 0.12 -12.26 -7.00
C ASP A 107 0.26 -10.89 -6.29
N THR A 108 -0.84 -10.21 -5.99
CA THR A 108 -0.89 -9.06 -5.07
C THR A 108 -0.98 -9.47 -3.59
N ALA A 109 -0.96 -10.78 -3.30
CA ALA A 109 -1.19 -11.38 -1.98
C ALA A 109 -2.44 -10.84 -1.29
N MET A 110 -3.55 -10.79 -2.04
CA MET A 110 -4.84 -10.36 -1.52
C MET A 110 -5.24 -11.16 -0.27
N THR A 111 -5.71 -10.45 0.74
CA THR A 111 -6.13 -11.02 2.02
C THR A 111 -7.63 -11.31 2.03
N ARG A 112 -8.11 -12.10 3.01
CA ARG A 112 -9.55 -12.28 3.23
C ARG A 112 -10.24 -10.97 3.57
N ASP A 113 -9.56 -10.05 4.28
CA ASP A 113 -10.10 -8.73 4.62
C ASP A 113 -10.25 -7.85 3.37
N ASP A 114 -9.32 -7.94 2.43
CA ASP A 114 -9.44 -7.29 1.13
C ASP A 114 -10.67 -7.80 0.36
N LEU A 115 -10.86 -9.12 0.34
CA LEU A 115 -12.03 -9.71 -0.31
C LEU A 115 -13.33 -9.40 0.41
N ALA A 116 -13.34 -9.38 1.74
CA ALA A 116 -14.51 -9.02 2.53
C ALA A 116 -14.94 -7.59 2.22
N TRP A 117 -13.98 -6.66 2.16
CA TRP A 117 -14.24 -5.30 1.71
C TRP A 117 -14.78 -5.26 0.28
N GLY A 118 -14.18 -6.01 -0.65
CA GLY A 118 -14.65 -6.06 -2.04
C GLY A 118 -16.05 -6.65 -2.20
N ALA A 119 -16.38 -7.67 -1.41
CA ALA A 119 -17.71 -8.26 -1.36
C ALA A 119 -18.73 -7.28 -0.78
N ALA A 120 -18.40 -6.59 0.31
CA ALA A 120 -19.23 -5.54 0.89
C ALA A 120 -19.48 -4.39 -0.12
N ALA A 121 -18.44 -3.94 -0.83
CA ALA A 121 -18.55 -2.94 -1.91
C ALA A 121 -19.50 -3.39 -3.03
N THR A 122 -19.43 -4.67 -3.41
CA THR A 122 -20.29 -5.25 -4.45
C THR A 122 -21.76 -5.26 -4.01
N LEU A 123 -22.02 -5.65 -2.76
CA LEU A 123 -23.37 -5.67 -2.19
C LEU A 123 -23.92 -4.26 -2.00
N ALA A 124 -23.10 -3.31 -1.53
CA ALA A 124 -23.49 -1.92 -1.34
C ALA A 124 -23.93 -1.27 -2.67
N ARG A 125 -23.22 -1.54 -3.77
CA ARG A 125 -23.55 -0.99 -5.10
C ARG A 125 -24.89 -1.47 -5.65
N GLU A 126 -25.35 -2.64 -5.25
CA GLU A 126 -26.64 -3.20 -5.68
C GLU A 126 -27.82 -2.67 -4.84
N ARG A 127 -27.54 -2.04 -3.70
CA ARG A 127 -28.55 -1.50 -2.80
C ARG A 127 -28.76 0.01 -2.99
N LEU A 128 -30.00 0.44 -2.77
CA LEU A 128 -30.41 1.85 -2.68
C LEU A 128 -30.53 2.34 -1.20
N ALA A 129 -30.20 1.50 -0.22
CA ALA A 129 -30.44 1.72 1.21
C ALA A 129 -29.21 1.40 2.09
N GLN A 130 -29.27 1.77 3.37
CA GLN A 130 -28.16 1.62 4.34
C GLN A 130 -27.71 0.16 4.54
N PRO A 131 -26.42 -0.07 4.82
CA PRO A 131 -25.86 -1.40 5.09
C PRO A 131 -26.52 -2.03 6.33
N ASP A 132 -26.83 -3.32 6.26
CA ASP A 132 -27.37 -4.10 7.37
C ASP A 132 -26.38 -5.20 7.83
N SER A 133 -26.64 -5.80 8.99
CA SER A 133 -25.81 -6.89 9.53
C SER A 133 -25.86 -8.18 8.71
N LEU A 134 -26.81 -8.34 7.78
CA LEU A 134 -26.87 -9.48 6.86
C LEU A 134 -25.89 -9.29 5.70
N ASP A 135 -25.53 -8.06 5.35
CA ASP A 135 -24.53 -7.75 4.32
C ASP A 135 -23.13 -8.22 4.73
N GLU A 136 -22.77 -8.09 6.01
CA GLU A 136 -21.51 -8.63 6.53
C GLU A 136 -21.46 -10.15 6.42
N LEU A 137 -22.56 -10.84 6.72
CA LEU A 137 -22.67 -12.30 6.57
C LEU A 137 -22.64 -12.73 5.10
N ALA A 138 -23.33 -12.00 4.22
CA ALA A 138 -23.33 -12.27 2.79
C ALA A 138 -21.94 -12.02 2.17
N ALA A 139 -21.26 -10.95 2.58
CA ALA A 139 -19.89 -10.67 2.18
C ALA A 139 -18.96 -11.81 2.62
N GLN A 140 -19.08 -12.27 3.87
CA GLN A 140 -18.29 -13.39 4.37
C GLN A 140 -18.56 -14.68 3.59
N ALA A 141 -19.82 -14.97 3.25
CA ALA A 141 -20.17 -16.11 2.43
C ALA A 141 -19.50 -16.05 1.03
N ILE A 142 -19.47 -14.87 0.40
CA ILE A 142 -18.76 -14.67 -0.87
C ILE A 142 -17.26 -14.92 -0.71
N VAL A 143 -16.64 -14.44 0.37
CA VAL A 143 -15.21 -14.66 0.66
C VAL A 143 -14.91 -16.14 0.85
N ASP A 144 -15.76 -16.86 1.57
CA ASP A 144 -15.61 -18.29 1.81
C ASP A 144 -15.74 -19.08 0.49
N GLU A 145 -16.73 -18.76 -0.34
CA GLU A 145 -16.89 -19.38 -1.66
C GLU A 145 -15.72 -19.05 -2.60
N LEU A 146 -15.18 -17.83 -2.56
CA LEU A 146 -14.00 -17.41 -3.34
C LEU A 146 -12.75 -18.20 -2.95
N ALA A 147 -12.56 -18.47 -1.66
CA ALA A 147 -11.41 -19.22 -1.16
C ALA A 147 -11.41 -20.68 -1.62
N GLU A 148 -12.59 -21.28 -1.79
CA GLU A 148 -12.76 -22.70 -2.13
C GLU A 148 -12.90 -22.96 -3.63
N ARG A 149 -13.43 -22.00 -4.40
CA ARG A 149 -13.76 -22.20 -5.82
C ARG A 149 -12.62 -21.81 -6.74
N THR A 150 -12.40 -22.62 -7.77
CA THR A 150 -11.53 -22.27 -8.89
C THR A 150 -12.10 -21.10 -9.69
N PRO A 151 -11.27 -20.21 -10.27
CA PRO A 151 -11.72 -19.00 -10.98
C PRO A 151 -12.75 -19.23 -12.09
N CYS A 152 -12.66 -20.37 -12.80
CA CYS A 152 -13.61 -20.73 -13.85
C CYS A 152 -15.04 -21.00 -13.36
N ARG A 153 -15.25 -21.08 -12.03
CA ARG A 153 -16.56 -21.29 -11.39
C ARG A 153 -17.07 -20.05 -10.67
N TRP A 154 -16.36 -18.93 -10.76
CA TRP A 154 -16.80 -17.68 -10.16
C TRP A 154 -18.04 -17.16 -10.88
N GLY A 155 -19.11 -16.97 -10.10
CA GLY A 155 -20.28 -16.21 -10.54
C GLY A 155 -20.00 -14.71 -10.53
N ARG A 156 -20.97 -13.91 -10.99
CA ARG A 156 -20.86 -12.45 -11.10
C ARG A 156 -20.38 -11.77 -9.81
N HIS A 157 -21.05 -12.02 -8.67
CA HIS A 157 -20.67 -11.39 -7.39
C HIS A 157 -19.24 -11.71 -6.93
N HIS A 158 -18.75 -12.92 -7.24
CA HIS A 158 -17.37 -13.32 -6.92
C HIS A 158 -16.37 -12.49 -7.73
N THR A 159 -16.62 -12.36 -9.03
CA THR A 159 -15.72 -11.60 -9.91
C THR A 159 -15.76 -10.12 -9.58
N ASP A 160 -16.94 -9.57 -9.29
CA ASP A 160 -17.11 -8.17 -8.91
C ASP A 160 -16.48 -7.85 -7.55
N ALA A 161 -16.54 -8.77 -6.58
CA ALA A 161 -15.85 -8.64 -5.30
C ALA A 161 -14.33 -8.58 -5.46
N VAL A 162 -13.76 -9.47 -6.29
CA VAL A 162 -12.32 -9.47 -6.61
C VAL A 162 -11.92 -8.18 -7.32
N ARG A 163 -12.71 -7.71 -8.30
CA ARG A 163 -12.46 -6.44 -8.98
C ARG A 163 -12.47 -5.27 -8.00
N ALA A 164 -13.47 -5.18 -7.13
CA ALA A 164 -13.57 -4.12 -6.14
C ALA A 164 -12.32 -4.11 -5.23
N ALA A 165 -11.92 -5.27 -4.70
CA ALA A 165 -10.71 -5.40 -3.88
C ALA A 165 -9.43 -4.98 -4.64
N LEU A 166 -9.34 -5.30 -5.94
CA LEU A 166 -8.24 -4.87 -6.81
C LEU A 166 -8.25 -3.36 -7.05
N TYR A 167 -9.41 -2.72 -7.22
CA TYR A 167 -9.50 -1.26 -7.36
C TYR A 167 -8.88 -0.57 -6.16
N ARG A 168 -9.25 -1.01 -4.94
CA ARG A 168 -8.70 -0.47 -3.70
C ARG A 168 -7.20 -0.70 -3.58
N THR A 169 -6.74 -1.91 -3.88
CA THR A 169 -5.30 -2.25 -3.82
C THR A 169 -4.46 -1.38 -4.76
N LEU A 170 -4.96 -1.11 -5.97
CA LEU A 170 -4.29 -0.25 -6.93
C LEU A 170 -4.38 1.24 -6.55
N ALA A 171 -5.47 1.65 -5.91
CA ALA A 171 -5.62 2.99 -5.36
C ALA A 171 -4.64 3.24 -4.21
N ASP A 172 -4.48 2.28 -3.29
CA ASP A 172 -3.47 2.34 -2.22
C ASP A 172 -2.06 2.51 -2.80
N LEU A 173 -1.73 1.76 -3.86
CA LEU A 173 -0.43 1.88 -4.52
C LEU A 173 -0.24 3.27 -5.18
N ALA A 174 -1.28 3.81 -5.78
CA ALA A 174 -1.27 5.17 -6.34
C ALA A 174 -1.10 6.23 -5.25
N ASP A 175 -1.80 6.09 -4.12
CA ASP A 175 -1.69 7.01 -3.00
C ASP A 175 -0.31 6.96 -2.33
N VAL A 176 0.31 5.78 -2.25
CA VAL A 176 1.71 5.65 -1.81
C VAL A 176 2.66 6.37 -2.76
N LEU A 177 2.43 6.31 -4.08
CA LEU A 177 3.23 7.12 -5.03
C LEU A 177 3.07 8.62 -4.73
N LEU A 178 1.84 9.09 -4.49
CA LEU A 178 1.58 10.49 -4.16
C LEU A 178 2.31 10.90 -2.88
N GLU A 179 2.12 10.14 -1.80
CA GLU A 179 2.73 10.36 -0.48
C GLU A 179 4.25 10.46 -0.59
N VAL A 180 4.87 9.46 -1.22
CA VAL A 180 6.32 9.41 -1.39
C VAL A 180 6.80 10.54 -2.29
N SER A 181 6.10 10.84 -3.37
CA SER A 181 6.49 11.91 -4.29
C SER A 181 6.38 13.30 -3.65
N GLU A 182 5.51 13.48 -2.66
CA GLU A 182 5.28 14.76 -2.01
C GLU A 182 6.13 14.93 -0.74
N SER A 183 6.50 13.82 -0.11
CA SER A 183 7.41 13.78 1.03
C SER A 183 8.74 14.49 0.75
N THR A 184 9.29 15.14 1.76
CA THR A 184 10.66 15.71 1.72
C THR A 184 11.46 15.16 2.91
N PRO A 185 11.74 13.86 2.94
CA PRO A 185 12.41 13.22 4.06
C PRO A 185 13.82 13.80 4.26
N THR A 186 14.21 14.07 5.51
CA THR A 186 15.57 14.44 5.89
C THR A 186 16.50 13.26 5.58
N PRO A 187 17.46 13.42 4.66
CA PRO A 187 18.30 12.31 4.30
C PRO A 187 19.24 11.95 5.45
N LEU A 188 19.13 10.70 5.93
CA LEU A 188 20.07 10.14 6.90
C LEU A 188 21.21 9.40 6.21
N ASP A 189 22.40 9.45 6.83
CA ASP A 189 23.55 8.64 6.47
C ASP A 189 23.47 7.32 7.23
N TRP A 190 23.06 6.28 6.51
CA TRP A 190 22.79 4.96 7.09
C TRP A 190 24.03 4.08 7.02
N THR A 191 24.41 3.51 8.16
CA THR A 191 25.39 2.43 8.26
C THR A 191 24.67 1.11 8.47
N ALA A 192 25.05 0.10 7.69
CA ALA A 192 24.58 -1.27 7.87
C ALA A 192 25.27 -1.90 9.08
N ASP A 193 24.53 -2.69 9.84
CA ASP A 193 24.97 -3.49 10.99
C ASP A 193 24.41 -4.92 10.82
N ASP A 194 24.93 -5.90 11.57
CA ASP A 194 24.56 -7.32 11.40
C ASP A 194 23.04 -7.56 11.60
N ASP A 195 22.39 -6.74 12.44
CA ASP A 195 20.96 -6.85 12.77
C ASP A 195 20.07 -5.74 12.18
N GLY A 196 20.62 -4.86 11.33
CA GLY A 196 19.83 -3.78 10.71
C GLY A 196 20.64 -2.58 10.18
N TRP A 197 20.10 -1.39 10.40
CA TRP A 197 20.64 -0.12 9.93
C TRP A 197 20.62 0.90 11.06
N ARG A 198 21.66 1.73 11.14
CA ARG A 198 21.76 2.82 12.11
C ARG A 198 22.10 4.12 11.40
N ALA A 199 21.62 5.22 11.97
CA ALA A 199 21.97 6.56 11.55
C ALA A 199 21.92 7.50 12.75
N SER A 200 22.38 8.73 12.55
CA SER A 200 22.23 9.80 13.54
C SER A 200 21.78 11.09 12.87
N ALA A 201 21.02 11.90 13.61
CA ALA A 201 20.59 13.23 13.19
C ALA A 201 20.83 14.23 14.31
N VAL A 202 21.22 15.46 13.95
CA VAL A 202 21.37 16.56 14.92
C VAL A 202 20.23 17.55 14.73
N ILE A 203 19.39 17.70 15.75
CA ILE A 203 18.24 18.61 15.75
C ILE A 203 18.41 19.57 16.92
N SER A 204 18.46 20.88 16.63
CA SER A 204 18.62 21.93 17.66
C SER A 204 19.79 21.68 18.64
N GLY A 205 20.90 21.11 18.13
CA GLY A 205 22.09 20.78 18.92
C GLY A 205 22.02 19.46 19.70
N VAL A 206 20.91 18.71 19.63
CA VAL A 206 20.75 17.40 20.26
C VAL A 206 20.99 16.29 19.23
N VAL A 207 21.78 15.28 19.60
CA VAL A 207 22.03 14.09 18.78
C VAL A 207 20.94 13.06 19.03
N HIS A 208 20.24 12.69 17.97
CA HIS A 208 19.25 11.62 17.93
C HIS A 208 19.84 10.37 17.28
N GLY A 209 19.74 9.24 17.96
CA GLY A 209 20.06 7.94 17.37
C GLY A 209 18.84 7.42 16.61
N VAL A 210 19.06 6.91 15.39
CA VAL A 210 18.01 6.29 14.59
C VAL A 210 18.44 4.87 14.28
N VAL A 211 17.57 3.91 14.58
CA VAL A 211 17.83 2.49 14.31
C VAL A 211 16.64 1.93 13.53
N VAL A 212 16.93 1.18 12.47
CA VAL A 212 15.98 0.35 11.75
C VAL A 212 16.48 -1.09 11.90
N GLN A 213 15.72 -1.92 12.56
CA GLN A 213 16.15 -3.28 12.90
C GLN A 213 15.08 -4.28 12.52
N GLN A 214 15.51 -5.52 12.34
CA GLN A 214 14.58 -6.62 12.23
C GLN A 214 13.81 -6.77 13.55
N ALA A 215 12.52 -7.04 13.42
CA ALA A 215 11.64 -7.44 14.49
C ALA A 215 11.03 -8.78 14.11
N GLU A 216 10.98 -9.69 15.08
CA GLU A 216 10.17 -10.89 14.93
C GLU A 216 8.70 -10.47 14.92
N ASN A 217 8.05 -10.72 13.78
CA ASN A 217 6.61 -10.57 13.71
C ASN A 217 5.94 -11.74 14.43
N ALA A 218 4.93 -11.42 15.25
CA ALA A 218 3.79 -12.30 15.32
C ALA A 218 3.20 -12.43 13.89
N PRO A 219 2.87 -13.62 13.40
CA PRO A 219 2.31 -13.76 12.06
C PRO A 219 1.13 -12.79 11.90
N SER A 220 1.17 -11.94 10.86
CA SER A 220 0.04 -11.06 10.54
C SER A 220 -1.26 -11.85 10.62
N ALA A 221 -2.20 -11.31 11.40
CA ALA A 221 -3.54 -11.87 11.60
C ALA A 221 -4.33 -11.94 10.28
N ALA A 222 -3.94 -11.15 9.28
CA ALA A 222 -4.58 -11.14 7.98
C ALA A 222 -4.36 -12.49 7.28
N GLN A 223 -5.45 -13.24 7.15
CA GLN A 223 -5.46 -14.52 6.47
C GLN A 223 -5.34 -14.28 4.96
N PRO A 224 -4.41 -14.93 4.26
CA PRO A 224 -4.38 -14.85 2.81
C PRO A 224 -5.68 -15.42 2.23
N ALA A 225 -6.22 -14.80 1.19
CA ALA A 225 -7.40 -15.32 0.50
C ALA A 225 -7.11 -16.70 -0.14
N TRP A 226 -5.91 -16.83 -0.71
CA TRP A 226 -5.42 -18.05 -1.33
C TRP A 226 -3.96 -18.31 -0.99
N HIS A 227 -3.53 -19.57 -1.08
CA HIS A 227 -2.13 -19.92 -0.91
C HIS A 227 -1.28 -19.28 -2.01
N HIS A 228 -0.35 -18.41 -1.62
CA HIS A 228 0.66 -17.85 -2.51
C HIS A 228 1.81 -18.86 -2.70
N PRO A 229 2.27 -19.12 -3.94
CA PRO A 229 3.32 -20.11 -4.21
C PRO A 229 4.71 -19.68 -3.73
N SER A 230 4.97 -18.38 -3.58
CA SER A 230 6.18 -17.90 -2.93
C SER A 230 6.24 -18.39 -1.48
N PRO A 231 7.41 -18.85 -0.99
CA PRO A 231 7.53 -19.29 0.39
C PRO A 231 7.05 -18.16 1.31
N ARG A 232 6.46 -18.53 2.45
CA ARG A 232 6.39 -17.62 3.60
C ARG A 232 7.84 -17.17 3.82
N ALA A 233 8.21 -16.00 3.30
CA ALA A 233 9.37 -15.30 3.80
C ALA A 233 9.17 -15.33 5.32
N ALA A 234 10.18 -15.82 6.06
CA ALA A 234 10.24 -15.52 7.48
C ALA A 234 9.87 -14.05 7.56
N ARG A 235 8.74 -13.73 8.20
CA ARG A 235 8.11 -12.41 8.07
C ARG A 235 8.94 -11.46 8.91
N THR A 236 10.17 -11.21 8.48
CA THR A 236 11.09 -10.26 9.05
C THR A 236 10.40 -8.92 8.93
N ALA A 237 9.76 -8.48 10.00
CA ALA A 237 9.31 -7.12 10.08
C ALA A 237 10.53 -6.25 10.27
N TRP A 238 10.37 -5.02 9.85
CA TRP A 238 11.28 -3.97 10.18
C TRP A 238 10.54 -3.06 11.16
N GLN A 239 11.25 -2.59 12.16
CA GLN A 239 10.79 -1.50 12.99
C GLN A 239 11.86 -0.44 12.99
N TRP A 240 11.43 0.81 13.16
CA TRP A 240 12.36 1.90 13.38
C TRP A 240 12.15 2.49 14.76
N ARG A 241 13.22 3.05 15.31
CA ARG A 241 13.22 3.75 16.59
C ARG A 241 14.14 4.96 16.51
N ILE A 242 13.68 6.10 17.03
CA ILE A 242 14.44 7.31 17.28
C ILE A 242 14.64 7.43 18.79
N THR A 243 15.86 7.73 19.24
CA THR A 243 16.21 7.89 20.65
C THR A 243 16.95 9.21 20.92
N ASN A 244 16.77 9.76 22.13
CA ASN A 244 17.53 10.91 22.61
C ASN A 244 18.80 10.49 23.37
N GLY A 245 19.96 10.85 22.81
CA GLY A 245 21.27 10.70 23.45
C GLY A 245 21.73 9.24 23.68
N PRO A 246 22.95 9.03 24.20
CA PRO A 246 23.57 7.71 24.34
C PRO A 246 22.85 6.79 25.34
N THR A 247 22.03 7.35 26.25
CA THR A 247 21.30 6.59 27.28
C THR A 247 19.84 6.28 26.91
N GLY A 248 19.32 6.76 25.77
CA GLY A 248 18.02 6.36 25.21
C GLY A 248 16.79 6.53 26.10
N ARG A 249 16.75 7.56 26.98
CA ARG A 249 15.67 7.73 27.97
C ARG A 249 14.28 8.03 27.39
N ALA A 250 14.23 8.64 26.19
CA ALA A 250 13.02 8.86 25.43
C ALA A 250 13.19 8.20 24.06
N SER A 251 12.17 7.46 23.63
CA SER A 251 12.18 6.77 22.35
C SER A 251 10.80 6.79 21.71
N HIS A 252 10.78 7.07 20.41
CA HIS A 252 9.61 6.88 19.56
C HIS A 252 9.96 5.88 18.49
N GLY A 253 9.03 5.01 18.13
CA GLY A 253 9.25 4.04 17.07
C GLY A 253 7.95 3.59 16.44
N CYS A 254 8.06 2.96 15.29
CA CYS A 254 6.94 2.36 14.59
C CYS A 254 7.37 1.04 13.97
N GLY A 255 6.42 0.13 13.88
CA GLY A 255 6.60 -1.26 13.48
C GLY A 255 5.34 -2.05 13.86
N PRO A 256 5.09 -3.20 13.22
CA PRO A 256 5.90 -3.81 12.17
C PRO A 256 5.72 -3.17 10.79
N ILE A 257 6.81 -3.10 10.02
CA ILE A 257 6.86 -2.58 8.65
C ILE A 257 7.37 -3.69 7.72
N PRO A 258 6.77 -3.87 6.53
CA PRO A 258 7.05 -4.99 5.61
C PRO A 258 8.45 -5.00 5.01
N SER A 259 9.19 -3.89 5.01
CA SER A 259 10.54 -3.84 4.41
C SER A 259 11.46 -2.85 5.11
N ALA A 260 12.77 -3.09 5.01
CA ALA A 260 13.81 -2.19 5.51
C ALA A 260 13.74 -0.82 4.85
N LEU A 261 13.43 -0.79 3.55
CA LEU A 261 13.31 0.46 2.79
C LEU A 261 12.15 1.30 3.31
N ALA A 262 10.99 0.68 3.51
CA ALA A 262 9.83 1.37 4.07
C ALA A 262 10.10 1.88 5.50
N ALA A 263 10.79 1.08 6.32
CA ALA A 263 11.14 1.48 7.68
C ALA A 263 12.14 2.63 7.72
N ARG A 264 13.15 2.63 6.84
CA ARG A 264 14.09 3.75 6.69
C ARG A 264 13.38 5.02 6.22
N HIS A 265 12.55 4.92 5.18
CA HIS A 265 11.80 6.08 4.69
C HIS A 265 10.89 6.68 5.77
N ALA A 266 10.15 5.85 6.50
CA ALA A 266 9.31 6.29 7.61
C ALA A 266 10.12 6.95 8.74
N ALA A 267 11.30 6.41 9.07
CA ALA A 267 12.20 7.00 10.07
C ALA A 267 12.72 8.38 9.63
N GLU A 268 13.05 8.56 8.34
CA GLU A 268 13.47 9.85 7.79
C GLU A 268 12.33 10.87 7.81
N CYS A 269 11.11 10.46 7.45
CA CYS A 269 9.91 11.29 7.59
C CYS A 269 9.67 11.71 9.05
N ALA A 270 9.84 10.79 10.01
CA ALA A 270 9.69 11.08 11.43
C ALA A 270 10.75 12.08 11.94
N ILE A 271 12.02 11.92 11.53
CA ILE A 271 13.09 12.90 11.84
C ILE A 271 12.78 14.27 11.25
N THR A 272 12.23 14.31 10.03
CA THR A 272 11.79 15.57 9.39
C THR A 272 10.71 16.26 10.22
N ALA A 273 9.72 15.50 10.69
CA ALA A 273 8.64 16.02 11.52
C ALA A 273 9.15 16.53 12.88
N LEU A 274 10.09 15.81 13.49
CA LEU A 274 10.73 16.18 14.74
C LEU A 274 11.54 17.48 14.58
N ALA A 275 12.32 17.59 13.51
CA ALA A 275 13.11 18.80 13.20
C ALA A 275 12.22 20.02 12.94
N ALA A 276 11.02 19.81 12.40
CA ALA A 276 10.02 20.86 12.19
C ALA A 276 9.18 21.19 13.43
N GLY A 277 9.41 20.53 14.57
CA GLY A 277 8.65 20.74 15.81
C GLY A 277 7.20 20.25 15.73
N ARG A 278 6.86 19.38 14.76
CA ARG A 278 5.49 18.84 14.59
C ARG A 278 5.19 17.66 15.52
N CYS A 279 6.23 17.06 16.09
CA CYS A 279 6.12 16.01 17.08
C CYS A 279 7.24 16.13 18.12
N SER A 280 7.08 15.43 19.23
CA SER A 280 8.07 15.31 20.31
C SER A 280 8.39 13.83 20.56
N LEU A 281 9.57 13.58 21.13
CA LEU A 281 9.99 12.25 21.61
C LEU A 281 9.53 12.00 23.04
#